data_AF-A0A7X0DK34-F1
#
_entry.id   AF-A0A7X0DK34-F1
#
_cell.length_a   1.000
_cell.length_b   1.000
_cell.length_c   1.000
_cell.angle_alpha   90.00
_cell.angle_beta   90.00
_cell.angle_gamma   90.00
#
_symmetry.space_group_name_H-M   'P 1'
#
loop_
_entity.id
_entity.type
_entity.pdbx_description
1 polymer ?
#
loop_
_entity_poly.entity_id
_entity_poly.type
_entity_poly.pdbx_seq_one_letter_code
_entity_poly.pdbx_strand_id
1 'polypeptide(L)'
;MTKNKLNKIKLNIIATILTLICISCAVNPIDPKVNSRTDIKENVEKSGNPESLKQKSQEETIVSKLEALGKKLETQKNQEIAKIAEIKESDLIDTLASEIKPFFFNTATEKTKTNVKMQIKRIIYSSLNYDKDKINNLKEILETLKDREDHKDIAIRFLYMTTLNIQEQLDNHLELIKKDKLNNLSEKELQELLIHVEFDLLLKEKFKKTLEKTVNEVYQEIQNKYFAEKSKEYGLSKEQIENFEKTIKTNYVVGHIIENYQIFDYSVKNAESKQKKLNELKAII
;
A
#
# COMPACT_ATOMS: atom_id res chain seq x y z
N MET A 1 21.88 15.92 -23.39
CA MET A 1 22.29 15.38 -22.07
C MET A 1 22.29 13.85 -22.15
N THR A 2 23.45 13.23 -21.90
CA THR A 2 23.78 11.86 -22.32
C THR A 2 23.03 10.77 -21.54
N LYS A 3 22.51 9.77 -22.27
CA LYS A 3 21.77 8.57 -21.78
C LYS A 3 22.43 7.86 -20.58
N ASN A 4 23.74 8.02 -20.39
CA ASN A 4 24.48 7.46 -19.25
C ASN A 4 24.15 8.09 -17.88
N LYS A 5 23.72 9.35 -17.80
CA LYS A 5 23.32 9.96 -16.52
C LYS A 5 21.95 9.46 -16.05
N LEU A 6 21.02 9.22 -16.98
CA LEU A 6 19.67 8.74 -16.67
C LEU A 6 19.69 7.31 -16.12
N ASN A 7 20.54 6.44 -16.69
CA ASN A 7 20.67 5.05 -16.23
C ASN A 7 21.35 4.94 -14.86
N LYS A 8 22.30 5.82 -14.52
CA LYS A 8 22.90 5.89 -13.17
C LYS A 8 21.92 6.37 -12.11
N ILE A 9 21.08 7.36 -12.42
CA ILE A 9 20.05 7.87 -11.51
C ILE A 9 18.99 6.78 -11.24
N LYS A 10 18.55 6.05 -12.27
CA LYS A 10 17.61 4.92 -12.11
C LYS A 10 18.18 3.78 -11.26
N LEU A 11 19.47 3.47 -11.38
CA LEU A 11 20.10 2.37 -10.64
C LEU A 11 20.27 2.67 -9.14
N ASN A 12 20.64 3.90 -8.78
CA ASN A 12 20.77 4.31 -7.38
C ASN A 12 19.43 4.33 -6.64
N ILE A 13 18.33 4.71 -7.30
CA ILE A 13 17.01 4.80 -6.67
C ILE A 13 16.42 3.40 -6.40
N ILE A 14 16.67 2.42 -7.27
CA ILE A 14 16.25 1.02 -7.08
C ILE A 14 16.97 0.40 -5.86
N ALA A 15 18.27 0.66 -5.70
CA ALA A 15 19.02 0.22 -4.54
C ALA A 15 18.46 0.81 -3.24
N THR A 16 18.05 2.10 -3.24
CA THR A 16 17.46 2.79 -2.07
C THR A 16 16.08 2.24 -1.70
N ILE A 17 15.22 1.90 -2.67
CA ILE A 17 13.91 1.28 -2.40
C ILE A 17 14.09 -0.16 -1.89
N LEU A 18 15.08 -0.91 -2.42
CA LEU A 18 15.43 -2.22 -1.91
C LEU A 18 15.98 -2.16 -0.48
N THR A 19 16.83 -1.19 -0.13
CA THR A 19 17.42 -1.08 1.21
C THR A 19 16.46 -0.52 2.26
N LEU A 20 15.61 0.46 1.95
CA LEU A 20 14.60 0.98 2.90
C LEU A 20 13.55 -0.07 3.30
N ILE A 21 13.24 -1.01 2.40
CA ILE A 21 12.34 -2.14 2.70
C ILE A 21 13.09 -3.26 3.47
N CYS A 22 14.42 -3.32 3.39
CA CYS A 22 15.25 -4.22 4.19
C CYS A 22 15.44 -3.75 5.64
N ILE A 23 15.34 -2.44 5.94
CA ILE A 23 15.48 -1.92 7.31
C ILE A 23 14.29 -2.32 8.19
N SER A 24 13.08 -2.52 7.65
CA SER A 24 11.97 -3.14 8.40
C SER A 24 12.11 -4.66 8.59
N CYS A 25 13.21 -5.26 8.13
CA CYS A 25 13.47 -6.70 8.20
C CYS A 25 14.78 -7.06 8.93
N ALA A 26 15.43 -6.13 9.62
CA ALA A 26 16.67 -6.44 10.33
C ALA A 26 16.42 -6.97 11.76
N VAL A 27 16.22 -8.28 11.88
CA VAL A 27 16.71 -9.05 13.03
C VAL A 27 17.58 -10.18 12.49
N ASN A 28 18.89 -10.04 12.77
CA ASN A 28 20.04 -10.92 12.51
C ASN A 28 20.67 -10.91 11.11
N PRO A 29 21.94 -10.47 10.97
CA PRO A 29 22.71 -10.63 9.75
C PRO A 29 23.30 -12.04 9.67
N ILE A 30 23.06 -12.73 8.56
CA ILE A 30 23.93 -13.83 8.11
C ILE A 30 24.58 -13.34 6.83
N ASP A 31 25.91 -13.13 6.89
CA ASP A 31 26.72 -12.71 5.76
C ASP A 31 26.67 -13.73 4.61
N PRO A 32 26.51 -13.31 3.34
CA PRO A 32 26.81 -14.17 2.21
C PRO A 32 28.30 -14.14 1.91
N LYS A 33 28.92 -15.29 2.14
CA LYS A 33 30.29 -15.63 1.76
C LYS A 33 30.46 -15.52 0.23
N VAL A 34 31.37 -14.66 -0.20
CA VAL A 34 31.86 -14.54 -1.58
C VAL A 34 32.50 -15.86 -2.01
N ASN A 35 32.14 -16.37 -3.19
CA ASN A 35 33.01 -17.30 -3.93
C ASN A 35 33.07 -16.91 -5.41
N SER A 36 34.31 -16.84 -5.87
CA SER A 36 34.79 -16.32 -7.15
C SER A 36 34.80 -17.35 -8.28
N ARG A 37 34.66 -16.84 -9.52
CA ARG A 37 35.19 -17.30 -10.81
C ARG A 37 34.92 -18.73 -11.28
N THR A 38 34.40 -18.80 -12.51
CA THR A 38 34.98 -19.68 -13.55
C THR A 38 34.86 -18.98 -14.91
N ASP A 39 36.00 -18.79 -15.55
CA ASP A 39 36.17 -18.29 -16.91
C ASP A 39 35.61 -19.31 -17.93
N ILE A 40 34.81 -18.86 -18.89
CA ILE A 40 34.49 -19.63 -20.10
C ILE A 40 34.86 -18.75 -21.30
N LYS A 41 35.84 -19.23 -22.08
CA LYS A 41 36.19 -18.72 -23.42
C LYS A 41 35.01 -18.99 -24.37
N GLU A 42 34.34 -17.95 -24.83
CA GLU A 42 33.43 -18.05 -25.98
C GLU A 42 34.22 -17.96 -27.28
N ASN A 43 34.14 -19.04 -28.08
CA ASN A 43 34.39 -18.99 -29.51
C ASN A 43 33.22 -18.23 -30.16
N VAL A 44 33.53 -17.07 -30.72
CA VAL A 44 32.56 -16.24 -31.46
C VAL A 44 32.48 -16.74 -32.91
N GLU A 45 31.40 -17.46 -33.23
CA GLU A 45 30.86 -17.49 -34.59
C GLU A 45 29.61 -16.60 -34.65
N LYS A 46 29.65 -15.63 -35.56
CA LYS A 46 28.63 -14.59 -35.75
C LYS A 46 27.41 -15.14 -36.47
N SER A 47 26.21 -14.91 -35.92
CA SER A 47 25.04 -14.48 -36.71
C SER A 47 23.89 -14.10 -35.77
N GLY A 48 23.89 -12.85 -35.33
CA GLY A 48 22.78 -12.27 -34.58
C GLY A 48 22.82 -10.76 -34.76
N ASN A 49 21.73 -10.17 -35.25
CA ASN A 49 21.62 -8.72 -35.37
C ASN A 49 21.85 -8.11 -33.97
N PRO A 50 22.82 -7.19 -33.76
CA PRO A 50 23.13 -6.66 -32.43
C PRO A 50 21.93 -5.97 -31.76
N GLU A 51 20.92 -5.60 -32.53
CA GLU A 51 19.65 -5.06 -32.05
C GLU A 51 18.73 -6.14 -31.46
N SER A 52 18.68 -7.35 -32.04
CA SER A 52 17.89 -8.47 -31.50
C SER A 52 18.52 -9.07 -30.24
N LEU A 53 19.85 -9.10 -30.16
CA LEU A 53 20.57 -9.51 -28.95
C LEU A 53 20.34 -8.52 -27.78
N LYS A 54 20.31 -7.21 -28.08
CA LYS A 54 20.00 -6.18 -27.07
C LYS A 54 18.56 -6.27 -26.58
N GLN A 55 17.58 -6.45 -27.47
CA GLN A 55 16.17 -6.64 -27.07
C GLN A 55 15.99 -7.88 -26.20
N LYS A 56 16.56 -9.02 -26.62
CA LYS A 56 16.47 -10.27 -25.87
C LYS A 56 17.07 -10.14 -24.46
N SER A 57 18.21 -9.47 -24.33
CA SER A 57 18.83 -9.21 -23.03
C SER A 57 17.99 -8.30 -22.12
N GLN A 58 17.24 -7.35 -22.69
CA GLN A 58 16.38 -6.43 -21.95
C GLN A 58 15.09 -7.12 -21.49
N GLU A 59 14.50 -7.95 -22.34
CA GLU A 59 13.35 -8.80 -22.03
C GLU A 59 13.68 -9.78 -20.89
N GLU A 60 14.78 -10.54 -21.01
CA GLU A 60 15.26 -11.47 -19.98
C GLU A 60 15.52 -10.76 -18.64
N THR A 61 15.98 -9.50 -18.70
CA THR A 61 16.17 -8.67 -17.50
C THR A 61 14.84 -8.24 -16.87
N ILE A 62 13.82 -7.90 -17.67
CA ILE A 62 12.49 -7.50 -17.15
C ILE A 62 11.76 -8.71 -16.55
N VAL A 63 11.79 -9.85 -17.23
CA VAL A 63 11.21 -11.11 -16.72
C VAL A 63 11.81 -11.47 -15.37
N SER A 64 13.15 -11.45 -15.26
CA SER A 64 13.84 -11.75 -14.00
C SER A 64 13.42 -10.80 -12.86
N LYS A 65 13.19 -9.52 -13.15
CA LYS A 65 12.69 -8.55 -12.16
C LYS A 65 11.25 -8.83 -11.74
N LEU A 66 10.37 -9.11 -12.70
CA LEU A 66 8.99 -9.48 -12.43
C LEU A 66 8.92 -10.76 -11.58
N GLU A 67 9.69 -11.80 -11.92
CA GLU A 67 9.78 -13.03 -11.12
C GLU A 67 10.23 -12.76 -9.68
N ALA A 68 11.23 -11.89 -9.48
CA ALA A 68 11.68 -11.51 -8.14
C ALA A 68 10.59 -10.76 -7.35
N LEU A 69 9.87 -9.85 -8.00
CA LEU A 69 8.73 -9.14 -7.40
C LEU A 69 7.58 -10.09 -7.06
N GLY A 70 7.28 -11.07 -7.93
CA GLY A 70 6.27 -12.10 -7.71
C GLY A 70 6.56 -12.92 -6.45
N LYS A 71 7.79 -13.44 -6.33
CA LYS A 71 8.22 -14.19 -5.13
C LYS A 71 8.11 -13.37 -3.85
N LYS A 72 8.44 -12.08 -3.92
CA LYS A 72 8.32 -11.16 -2.78
C LYS A 72 6.86 -10.94 -2.38
N LEU A 73 5.98 -10.69 -3.36
CA LEU A 73 4.54 -10.52 -3.13
C LEU A 73 3.90 -11.78 -2.55
N GLU A 74 4.28 -12.95 -3.05
CA GLU A 74 3.80 -14.25 -2.54
C GLU A 74 4.25 -14.49 -1.09
N THR A 75 5.53 -14.24 -0.81
CA THR A 75 6.08 -14.34 0.56
C THR A 75 5.34 -13.39 1.51
N GLN A 76 5.15 -12.13 1.08
CA GLN A 76 4.43 -11.13 1.86
C GLN A 76 2.98 -11.56 2.12
N LYS A 77 2.27 -12.05 1.09
CA LYS A 77 0.89 -12.56 1.22
C LYS A 77 0.79 -13.66 2.27
N ASN A 78 1.69 -14.64 2.22
CA ASN A 78 1.69 -15.76 3.16
C ASN A 78 1.97 -15.30 4.60
N GLN A 79 2.92 -14.38 4.78
CA GLN A 79 3.20 -13.78 6.08
C GLN A 79 2.03 -12.96 6.64
N GLU A 80 1.39 -12.15 5.78
CA GLU A 80 0.20 -11.37 6.16
C GLU A 80 -0.93 -12.28 6.62
N ILE A 81 -1.24 -13.34 5.85
CA ILE A 81 -2.28 -14.31 6.21
C ILE A 81 -1.98 -14.97 7.55
N ALA A 82 -0.74 -15.41 7.78
CA ALA A 82 -0.35 -16.04 9.04
C ALA A 82 -0.50 -15.08 10.23
N LYS A 83 0.01 -13.85 10.12
CA LYS A 83 -0.09 -12.85 11.20
C LYS A 83 -1.53 -12.40 11.47
N ILE A 84 -2.36 -12.28 10.43
CA ILE A 84 -3.79 -11.95 10.60
C ILE A 84 -4.51 -13.06 11.38
N ALA A 85 -4.18 -14.32 11.12
CA ALA A 85 -4.79 -15.46 11.83
C ALA A 85 -4.47 -15.49 13.34
N GLU A 86 -3.39 -14.81 13.78
CA GLU A 86 -3.00 -14.72 15.19
C GLU A 86 -3.78 -13.64 15.97
N ILE A 87 -4.50 -12.76 15.29
CA ILE A 87 -5.29 -11.68 15.93
C ILE A 87 -6.60 -12.26 16.47
N LYS A 88 -6.75 -12.29 17.81
CA LYS A 88 -7.88 -12.94 18.51
C LYS A 88 -8.99 -11.99 19.02
N GLU A 89 -8.77 -10.67 19.00
CA GLU A 89 -9.72 -9.65 19.53
C GLU A 89 -10.76 -9.22 18.49
N SER A 90 -11.77 -8.44 18.91
CA SER A 90 -12.82 -7.94 18.01
C SER A 90 -12.18 -7.27 16.80
N ASP A 91 -12.31 -7.92 15.66
CA ASP A 91 -11.62 -7.50 14.46
C ASP A 91 -12.17 -6.15 14.01
N LEU A 92 -11.27 -5.15 13.91
CA LEU A 92 -11.58 -3.80 13.45
C LEU A 92 -12.45 -3.84 12.18
N ILE A 93 -12.09 -4.68 11.21
CA ILE A 93 -12.77 -4.75 9.92
C ILE A 93 -14.15 -5.37 10.05
N ASP A 94 -14.34 -6.32 10.97
CA ASP A 94 -15.66 -6.88 11.26
C ASP A 94 -16.56 -5.87 11.97
N THR A 95 -16.03 -5.09 12.90
CA THR A 95 -16.74 -4.01 13.59
C THR A 95 -17.18 -2.92 12.61
N LEU A 96 -16.25 -2.46 11.76
CA LEU A 96 -16.54 -1.42 10.75
C LEU A 96 -17.55 -1.90 9.71
N ALA A 97 -17.50 -3.18 9.31
CA ALA A 97 -18.48 -3.75 8.39
C ALA A 97 -19.91 -3.74 8.98
N SER A 98 -20.06 -3.82 10.31
CA SER A 98 -21.36 -3.68 10.98
C SER A 98 -21.80 -2.23 11.20
N GLU A 99 -20.89 -1.34 11.59
CA GLU A 99 -21.24 0.03 12.00
C GLU A 99 -21.32 1.01 10.81
N ILE A 100 -20.41 0.86 9.84
CA ILE A 100 -20.29 1.76 8.68
C ILE A 100 -20.94 1.14 7.43
N LYS A 101 -21.08 -0.19 7.40
CA LYS A 101 -21.85 -1.01 6.44
C LYS A 101 -21.86 -0.49 4.98
N PRO A 102 -20.82 -0.78 4.18
CA PRO A 102 -20.77 -0.38 2.77
C PRO A 102 -21.95 -0.95 1.99
N PHE A 103 -22.54 -0.16 1.09
CA PHE A 103 -23.69 -0.58 0.28
C PHE A 103 -23.47 -1.92 -0.45
N PHE A 104 -22.27 -2.16 -0.99
CA PHE A 104 -21.90 -3.40 -1.67
C PHE A 104 -22.06 -4.66 -0.80
N PHE A 105 -21.92 -4.54 0.53
CA PHE A 105 -22.07 -5.68 1.45
C PHE A 105 -23.53 -6.13 1.59
N ASN A 106 -24.51 -5.34 1.16
CA ASN A 106 -25.91 -5.74 1.20
C ASN A 106 -26.24 -6.83 0.16
N THR A 107 -25.53 -6.85 -0.96
CA THR A 107 -25.82 -7.74 -2.10
C THR A 107 -24.73 -8.77 -2.36
N ALA A 108 -23.56 -8.63 -1.75
CA ALA A 108 -22.44 -9.56 -1.90
C ALA A 108 -22.69 -10.92 -1.19
N THR A 109 -22.12 -11.99 -1.75
CA THR A 109 -22.09 -13.31 -1.10
C THR A 109 -21.16 -13.30 0.12
N GLU A 110 -21.35 -14.21 1.08
CA GLU A 110 -20.45 -14.32 2.24
C GLU A 110 -19.00 -14.60 1.86
N LYS A 111 -18.77 -15.39 0.81
CA LYS A 111 -17.43 -15.62 0.26
C LYS A 111 -16.80 -14.32 -0.24
N THR A 112 -17.56 -13.51 -0.97
CA THR A 112 -17.11 -12.20 -1.45
C THR A 112 -16.77 -11.27 -0.29
N LYS A 113 -17.65 -11.17 0.71
CA LYS A 113 -17.40 -10.36 1.91
C LYS A 113 -16.13 -10.81 2.63
N THR A 114 -15.94 -12.12 2.80
CA THR A 114 -14.75 -12.68 3.47
C THR A 114 -13.47 -12.32 2.73
N ASN A 115 -13.46 -12.43 1.40
CA ASN A 115 -12.31 -12.07 0.57
C ASN A 115 -11.98 -10.57 0.66
N VAL A 116 -12.99 -9.70 0.54
CA VAL A 116 -12.80 -8.24 0.65
C VAL A 116 -12.26 -7.87 2.03
N LYS A 117 -12.85 -8.42 3.10
CA LYS A 117 -12.36 -8.21 4.47
C LYS A 117 -10.90 -8.64 4.61
N MET A 118 -10.53 -9.80 4.08
CA MET A 118 -9.15 -10.28 4.12
C MET A 118 -8.19 -9.33 3.38
N GLN A 119 -8.58 -8.81 2.22
CA GLN A 119 -7.76 -7.85 1.46
C GLN A 119 -7.54 -6.54 2.22
N ILE A 120 -8.58 -6.01 2.85
CA ILE A 120 -8.48 -4.82 3.70
C ILE A 120 -7.58 -5.09 4.91
N LYS A 121 -7.76 -6.22 5.60
CA LYS A 121 -6.91 -6.64 6.74
C LYS A 121 -5.44 -6.69 6.34
N ARG A 122 -5.12 -7.27 5.17
CA ARG A 122 -3.75 -7.36 4.65
C ARG A 122 -3.10 -6.00 4.43
N ILE A 123 -3.84 -4.98 3.99
CA ILE A 123 -3.29 -3.62 3.86
C ILE A 123 -3.20 -2.90 5.21
N ILE A 124 -4.30 -2.82 5.95
CA ILE A 124 -4.37 -2.03 7.19
C ILE A 124 -3.44 -2.62 8.25
N TYR A 125 -3.53 -3.92 8.55
CA TYR A 125 -2.77 -4.51 9.64
C TYR A 125 -1.28 -4.58 9.33
N SER A 126 -0.89 -4.90 8.08
CA SER A 126 0.53 -4.85 7.72
C SER A 126 1.11 -3.43 7.76
N SER A 127 0.32 -2.43 7.39
CA SER A 127 0.73 -1.02 7.48
C SER A 127 0.93 -0.57 8.92
N LEU A 128 0.12 -1.08 9.85
CA LEU A 128 0.24 -0.82 11.28
C LEU A 128 1.18 -1.81 12.00
N ASN A 129 1.93 -2.62 11.26
CA ASN A 129 2.83 -3.64 11.80
C ASN A 129 2.16 -4.62 12.77
N TYR A 130 0.85 -4.88 12.59
CA TYR A 130 0.04 -5.75 13.45
C TYR A 130 0.02 -5.31 14.92
N ASP A 131 0.35 -4.05 15.18
CA ASP A 131 0.37 -3.43 16.49
C ASP A 131 -1.08 -3.21 16.96
N LYS A 132 -1.47 -3.89 18.04
CA LYS A 132 -2.82 -3.84 18.57
C LYS A 132 -3.24 -2.45 19.01
N ASP A 133 -2.34 -1.69 19.61
CA ASP A 133 -2.65 -0.35 20.11
C ASP A 133 -2.90 0.58 18.92
N LYS A 134 -2.09 0.49 17.85
CA LYS A 134 -2.34 1.26 16.62
C LYS A 134 -3.63 0.87 15.92
N ILE A 135 -3.98 -0.42 15.90
CA ILE A 135 -5.24 -0.90 15.33
C ILE A 135 -6.43 -0.38 16.15
N ASN A 136 -6.32 -0.34 17.47
CA ASN A 136 -7.34 0.23 18.35
C ASN A 136 -7.44 1.75 18.20
N ASN A 137 -6.33 2.47 18.06
CA ASN A 137 -6.36 3.90 17.76
C ASN A 137 -7.09 4.18 16.45
N LEU A 138 -6.84 3.36 15.40
CA LEU A 138 -7.56 3.47 14.14
C LEU A 138 -9.06 3.19 14.33
N LYS A 139 -9.43 2.22 15.17
CA LYS A 139 -10.83 1.94 15.53
C LYS A 139 -11.51 3.18 16.09
N GLU A 140 -10.93 3.78 17.12
CA GLU A 140 -11.48 4.97 17.76
C GLU A 140 -11.61 6.16 16.80
N ILE A 141 -10.61 6.38 15.94
CA ILE A 141 -10.67 7.41 14.89
C ILE A 141 -11.88 7.18 13.97
N LEU A 142 -12.06 5.96 13.47
CA LEU A 142 -13.13 5.65 12.51
C LEU A 142 -14.52 5.66 13.16
N GLU A 143 -14.62 5.30 14.44
CA GLU A 143 -15.88 5.39 15.19
C GLU A 143 -16.39 6.84 15.33
N THR A 144 -15.53 7.85 15.28
CA THR A 144 -15.96 9.27 15.26
C THR A 144 -16.80 9.63 14.03
N LEU A 145 -16.81 8.78 12.99
CA LEU A 145 -17.49 9.01 11.72
C LEU A 145 -18.83 8.27 11.60
N LYS A 146 -19.21 7.44 12.57
CA LYS A 146 -20.33 6.49 12.43
C LYS A 146 -21.73 7.10 12.53
N ASP A 147 -21.87 8.31 13.06
CA ASP A 147 -23.21 8.86 13.36
C ASP A 147 -23.85 9.62 12.20
N ARG A 148 -23.06 10.04 11.19
CA ARG A 148 -23.58 10.74 10.01
C ARG A 148 -23.22 10.01 8.73
N GLU A 149 -24.17 9.89 7.82
CA GLU A 149 -24.00 9.10 6.60
C GLU A 149 -22.92 9.66 5.66
N ASP A 150 -22.80 10.98 5.55
CA ASP A 150 -21.74 11.64 4.78
C ASP A 150 -20.34 11.38 5.36
N HIS A 151 -20.23 11.24 6.69
CA HIS A 151 -18.98 10.89 7.36
C HIS A 151 -18.64 9.40 7.22
N LYS A 152 -19.65 8.53 7.30
CA LYS A 152 -19.48 7.11 6.97
C LYS A 152 -18.97 6.94 5.55
N ASP A 153 -19.51 7.68 4.58
CA ASP A 153 -19.04 7.64 3.19
C ASP A 153 -17.54 7.98 3.06
N ILE A 154 -17.03 8.89 3.88
CA ILE A 154 -15.59 9.22 3.94
C ILE A 154 -14.80 8.02 4.47
N ALA A 155 -15.25 7.39 5.56
CA ALA A 155 -14.62 6.18 6.08
C ALA A 155 -14.68 5.03 5.06
N ILE A 156 -15.80 4.89 4.33
CA ILE A 156 -15.97 3.89 3.27
C ILE A 156 -14.99 4.14 2.14
N ARG A 157 -14.88 5.38 1.65
CA ARG A 157 -13.92 5.75 0.60
C ARG A 157 -12.49 5.42 1.02
N PHE A 158 -12.11 5.84 2.23
CA PHE A 158 -10.79 5.56 2.78
C PHE A 158 -10.51 4.04 2.92
N LEU A 159 -11.39 3.29 3.58
CA LEU A 159 -11.18 1.87 3.85
C LEU A 159 -11.40 1.02 2.61
N TYR A 160 -12.56 1.12 1.97
CA TYR A 160 -12.99 0.18 0.94
C TYR A 160 -12.57 0.61 -0.46
N MET A 161 -12.41 1.90 -0.77
CA MET A 161 -11.92 2.26 -2.10
C MET A 161 -10.40 2.27 -2.13
N THR A 162 -9.73 2.93 -1.19
CA THR A 162 -8.26 3.00 -1.23
C THR A 162 -7.60 1.66 -0.94
N THR A 163 -7.91 1.02 0.20
CA THR A 163 -7.15 -0.18 0.60
C THR A 163 -7.47 -1.38 -0.26
N LEU A 164 -8.74 -1.57 -0.62
CA LEU A 164 -9.16 -2.67 -1.48
C LEU A 164 -8.54 -2.53 -2.87
N ASN A 165 -8.58 -1.34 -3.48
CA ASN A 165 -8.00 -1.13 -4.81
C ASN A 165 -6.51 -1.45 -4.81
N ILE A 166 -5.74 -0.99 -3.81
CA ILE A 166 -4.31 -1.32 -3.71
C ILE A 166 -4.12 -2.84 -3.65
N GLN A 167 -4.86 -3.53 -2.77
CA GLN A 167 -4.64 -4.95 -2.54
C GLN A 167 -5.12 -5.82 -3.71
N GLU A 168 -6.25 -5.48 -4.35
CA GLU A 168 -6.76 -6.17 -5.54
C GLU A 168 -5.79 -6.03 -6.71
N GLN A 169 -5.23 -4.85 -6.95
CA GLN A 169 -4.23 -4.65 -8.00
C GLN A 169 -2.99 -5.51 -7.74
N LEU A 170 -2.46 -5.52 -6.51
CA LEU A 170 -1.30 -6.35 -6.16
C LEU A 170 -1.59 -7.85 -6.28
N ASP A 171 -2.79 -8.31 -5.90
CA ASP A 171 -3.20 -9.70 -6.08
C ASP A 171 -3.32 -10.08 -7.56
N ASN A 172 -3.88 -9.19 -8.39
CA ASN A 172 -3.94 -9.37 -9.84
C ASN A 172 -2.55 -9.41 -10.47
N HIS A 173 -1.65 -8.52 -10.06
CA HIS A 173 -0.26 -8.50 -10.53
C HIS A 173 0.47 -9.79 -10.18
N LEU A 174 0.31 -10.28 -8.95
CA LEU A 174 0.89 -11.57 -8.53
C LEU A 174 0.38 -12.72 -9.42
N GLU A 175 -0.89 -12.69 -9.80
CA GLU A 175 -1.49 -13.69 -10.70
C GLU A 175 -0.96 -13.58 -12.14
N LEU A 176 -0.61 -12.38 -12.62
CA LEU A 176 -0.03 -12.12 -13.95
C LEU A 176 1.47 -12.44 -14.01
N ILE A 177 2.19 -12.32 -12.90
CA ILE A 177 3.64 -12.57 -12.80
C ILE A 177 3.98 -14.08 -12.79
N LYS A 178 2.99 -14.96 -12.73
CA LYS A 178 3.25 -16.40 -12.84
C LYS A 178 4.00 -16.71 -14.14
N LYS A 179 5.03 -17.55 -14.03
CA LYS A 179 6.03 -17.78 -15.07
C LYS A 179 5.43 -18.21 -16.42
N ASP A 180 4.40 -19.05 -16.38
CA ASP A 180 3.65 -19.51 -17.54
C ASP A 180 2.95 -18.37 -18.29
N LYS A 181 2.59 -17.28 -17.61
CA LYS A 181 1.97 -16.10 -18.21
C LYS A 181 2.99 -15.10 -18.72
N LEU A 182 4.08 -14.88 -17.98
CA LEU A 182 5.14 -13.94 -18.39
C LEU A 182 5.74 -14.28 -19.75
N ASN A 183 5.96 -15.58 -20.01
CA ASN A 183 6.54 -16.04 -21.29
C ASN A 183 5.64 -15.79 -22.51
N ASN A 184 4.36 -15.46 -22.30
CA ASN A 184 3.41 -15.17 -23.37
C ASN A 184 3.23 -13.67 -23.63
N LEU A 185 3.92 -12.82 -22.87
CA LEU A 185 3.83 -11.37 -23.00
C LEU A 185 4.90 -10.82 -23.94
N SER A 186 4.54 -9.83 -24.74
CA SER A 186 5.50 -9.05 -25.53
C SER A 186 6.38 -8.16 -24.63
N GLU A 187 7.51 -7.69 -25.16
CA GLU A 187 8.40 -6.76 -24.44
C GLU A 187 7.64 -5.52 -23.92
N LYS A 188 6.69 -5.00 -24.70
CA LYS A 188 5.87 -3.85 -24.30
C LYS A 188 4.96 -4.20 -23.12
N GLU A 189 4.26 -5.34 -23.18
CA GLU A 189 3.38 -5.79 -22.10
C GLU A 189 4.16 -6.10 -20.82
N LEU A 190 5.37 -6.65 -20.93
CA LEU A 190 6.28 -6.86 -19.81
C LEU A 190 6.70 -5.52 -19.16
N GLN A 191 7.01 -4.51 -19.97
CA GLN A 191 7.32 -3.16 -19.46
C GLN A 191 6.12 -2.52 -18.77
N GLU A 192 4.93 -2.61 -19.36
CA GLU A 192 3.70 -2.07 -18.78
C GLU A 192 3.38 -2.77 -17.45
N LEU A 193 3.45 -4.11 -17.40
CA LEU A 193 3.26 -4.88 -16.18
C LEU A 193 4.26 -4.46 -15.08
N LEU A 194 5.54 -4.29 -15.42
CA LEU A 194 6.54 -3.82 -14.45
C LEU A 194 6.19 -2.44 -13.89
N ILE A 195 5.77 -1.50 -14.74
CA ILE A 195 5.33 -0.16 -14.31
C ILE A 195 4.13 -0.24 -13.37
N HIS A 196 3.14 -1.07 -13.70
CA HIS A 196 1.96 -1.29 -12.87
C HIS A 196 2.33 -1.83 -11.49
N VAL A 197 3.17 -2.86 -11.44
CA VAL A 197 3.62 -3.49 -10.19
C VAL A 197 4.40 -2.50 -9.33
N GLU A 198 5.38 -1.79 -9.91
CA GLU A 198 6.18 -0.80 -9.19
C GLU A 198 5.32 0.34 -8.64
N PHE A 199 4.35 0.81 -9.43
CA PHE A 199 3.45 1.87 -9.01
C PHE A 199 2.57 1.45 -7.83
N ASP A 200 1.92 0.29 -7.92
CA ASP A 200 1.01 -0.17 -6.87
C ASP A 200 1.76 -0.58 -5.58
N LEU A 201 3.01 -1.05 -5.69
CA LEU A 201 3.91 -1.23 -4.55
C LEU A 201 4.26 0.09 -3.87
N LEU A 202 4.58 1.14 -4.64
CA LEU A 202 4.85 2.46 -4.09
C LEU A 202 3.60 3.05 -3.41
N LEU A 203 2.42 2.84 -3.99
CA LEU A 203 1.16 3.25 -3.35
C LEU A 203 0.93 2.54 -2.02
N LYS A 204 1.19 1.23 -1.95
CA LYS A 204 1.13 0.48 -0.67
C LYS A 204 2.08 1.07 0.38
N GLU A 205 3.30 1.43 0.00
CA GLU A 205 4.27 2.06 0.93
C GLU A 205 3.81 3.46 1.38
N LYS A 206 3.33 4.30 0.47
CA LYS A 206 2.81 5.63 0.82
C LYS A 206 1.58 5.53 1.71
N PHE A 207 0.68 4.61 1.40
CA PHE A 207 -0.49 4.34 2.24
C PHE A 207 -0.07 3.97 3.65
N LYS A 208 0.92 3.09 3.81
CA LYS A 208 1.47 2.75 5.12
C LYS A 208 1.92 3.98 5.89
N LYS A 209 2.75 4.85 5.29
CA LYS A 209 3.26 6.06 5.95
C LYS A 209 2.13 7.02 6.35
N THR A 210 1.16 7.22 5.45
CA THR A 210 0.00 8.08 5.72
C THR A 210 -0.85 7.51 6.85
N LEU A 211 -1.06 6.18 6.88
CA LEU A 211 -1.82 5.52 7.94
C LEU A 211 -1.10 5.58 9.29
N GLU A 212 0.20 5.30 9.32
CA GLU A 212 1.02 5.45 10.54
C GLU A 212 0.95 6.88 11.09
N LYS A 213 1.05 7.89 10.23
CA LYS A 213 0.87 9.29 10.62
C LYS A 213 -0.53 9.54 11.19
N THR A 214 -1.57 9.02 10.53
CA THR A 214 -2.96 9.17 10.96
C THR A 214 -3.19 8.61 12.36
N VAL A 215 -2.79 7.36 12.62
CA VAL A 215 -3.02 6.73 13.94
C VAL A 215 -2.19 7.34 15.07
N ASN A 216 -1.11 8.04 14.75
CA ASN A 216 -0.25 8.68 15.74
C ASN A 216 -0.67 10.13 16.02
N GLU A 217 -0.95 10.92 14.99
CA GLU A 217 -1.26 12.35 15.14
C GLU A 217 -2.74 12.57 15.43
N VAL A 218 -3.62 11.97 14.62
CA VAL A 218 -5.07 12.20 14.74
C VAL A 218 -5.60 11.62 16.03
N TYR A 219 -5.10 10.45 16.44
CA TYR A 219 -5.49 9.86 17.71
C TYR A 219 -5.20 10.81 18.88
N GLN A 220 -4.00 11.39 18.93
CA GLN A 220 -3.65 12.32 20.00
C GLN A 220 -4.54 13.57 19.98
N GLU A 221 -4.85 14.09 18.80
CA GLU A 221 -5.73 15.26 18.68
C GLU A 221 -7.17 14.96 19.14
N ILE A 222 -7.72 13.78 18.80
CA ILE A 222 -9.06 13.40 19.27
C ILE A 222 -9.09 13.00 20.75
N GLN A 223 -7.94 12.73 21.37
CA GLN A 223 -7.83 12.57 22.84
C GLN A 223 -7.60 13.90 23.56
N ASN A 224 -7.26 14.97 22.84
CA ASN A 224 -6.98 16.29 23.40
C ASN A 224 -8.24 16.87 24.06
N LYS A 225 -8.15 17.17 25.36
CA LYS A 225 -9.26 17.69 26.18
C LYS A 225 -9.35 19.21 26.20
N TYR A 226 -8.45 19.90 25.52
CA TYR A 226 -8.37 21.37 25.52
C TYR A 226 -9.73 22.04 25.29
N PHE A 227 -10.50 21.58 24.30
CA PHE A 227 -11.81 22.14 23.99
C PHE A 227 -12.84 21.87 25.09
N ALA A 228 -12.86 20.66 25.66
CA ALA A 228 -13.76 20.32 26.75
C ALA A 228 -13.46 21.13 28.02
N GLU A 229 -12.20 21.46 28.27
CA GLU A 229 -11.77 22.30 29.39
C GLU A 229 -12.18 23.76 29.18
N LYS A 230 -11.92 24.33 28.00
CA LYS A 230 -12.37 25.67 27.60
C LYS A 230 -13.88 25.84 27.67
N SER A 231 -14.64 24.84 27.22
CA SER A 231 -16.12 24.90 27.20
C SER A 231 -16.75 24.96 28.60
N LYS A 232 -16.07 24.45 29.64
CA LYS A 232 -16.51 24.61 31.04
C LYS A 232 -16.42 26.06 31.52
N GLU A 233 -15.44 26.82 31.04
CA GLU A 233 -15.26 28.23 31.40
C GLU A 233 -16.42 29.11 30.90
N TYR A 234 -17.11 28.67 29.84
CA TYR A 234 -18.28 29.35 29.26
C TYR A 234 -19.61 28.97 29.92
N GLY A 235 -19.61 28.13 30.97
CA GLY A 235 -20.82 27.73 31.69
C GLY A 235 -21.75 26.80 30.90
N LEU A 236 -21.22 26.10 29.88
CA LEU A 236 -21.98 25.13 29.10
C LEU A 236 -22.38 23.91 29.93
N SER A 237 -23.56 23.33 29.63
CA SER A 237 -23.97 22.07 30.23
C SER A 237 -23.07 20.92 29.78
N LYS A 238 -23.04 19.82 30.55
CA LYS A 238 -22.28 18.62 30.19
C LYS A 238 -22.63 18.11 28.79
N GLU A 239 -23.91 18.07 28.45
CA GLU A 239 -24.39 17.63 27.13
C GLU A 239 -23.93 18.56 26.01
N GLN A 240 -23.92 19.88 26.23
CA GLN A 240 -23.42 20.84 25.25
C GLN A 240 -21.92 20.67 25.01
N ILE A 241 -21.14 20.41 26.06
CA ILE A 241 -19.71 20.14 25.98
C ILE A 241 -19.46 18.86 25.17
N GLU A 242 -20.15 17.77 25.49
CA GLU A 242 -20.00 16.48 24.81
C GLU A 242 -20.35 16.58 23.32
N ASN A 243 -21.45 17.26 22.98
CA ASN A 243 -21.84 17.47 21.58
C ASN A 243 -20.83 18.33 20.82
N PHE A 244 -20.33 19.41 21.43
CA PHE A 244 -19.32 20.28 20.81
C PHE A 244 -18.00 19.55 20.58
N GLU A 245 -17.53 18.80 21.58
CA GLU A 245 -16.33 17.98 21.51
C GLU A 245 -16.43 16.94 20.38
N LYS A 246 -17.57 16.24 20.32
CA LYS A 246 -17.86 15.29 19.24
C LYS A 246 -17.78 15.94 17.87
N THR A 247 -18.42 17.10 17.68
CA THR A 247 -18.39 17.83 16.40
C THR A 247 -16.96 18.23 15.99
N ILE A 248 -16.16 18.76 16.92
CA ILE A 248 -14.77 19.16 16.61
C ILE A 248 -13.94 17.96 16.18
N LYS A 249 -13.98 16.87 16.97
CA LYS A 249 -13.22 15.65 16.68
C LYS A 249 -13.59 15.08 15.31
N THR A 250 -14.88 14.95 15.05
CA THR A 250 -15.37 14.45 13.77
C THR A 250 -14.92 15.33 12.60
N ASN A 251 -15.03 16.66 12.71
CA ASN A 251 -14.60 17.57 11.64
C ASN A 251 -13.09 17.49 11.38
N TYR A 252 -12.30 17.37 12.46
CA TYR A 252 -10.85 17.21 12.35
C TYR A 252 -10.48 15.91 11.62
N VAL A 253 -11.11 14.78 12.00
CA VAL A 253 -10.89 13.48 11.34
C VAL A 253 -11.30 13.53 9.86
N VAL A 254 -12.45 14.12 9.56
CA VAL A 254 -12.93 14.32 8.17
C VAL A 254 -11.93 15.11 7.34
N GLY A 255 -11.49 16.28 7.84
CA GLY A 255 -10.50 17.12 7.16
C GLY A 255 -9.20 16.38 6.90
N HIS A 256 -8.66 15.71 7.93
CA HIS A 256 -7.44 14.94 7.82
C HIS A 256 -7.53 13.83 6.77
N ILE A 257 -8.63 13.05 6.75
CA ILE A 257 -8.79 11.96 5.78
C ILE A 257 -8.88 12.52 4.36
N ILE A 258 -9.69 13.56 4.13
CA ILE A 258 -9.84 14.16 2.79
C ILE A 258 -8.50 14.68 2.28
N GLU A 259 -7.77 15.45 3.10
CA GLU A 259 -6.51 16.08 2.69
C GLU A 259 -5.41 15.06 2.39
N ASN A 260 -5.29 14.01 3.21
CA ASN A 260 -4.16 13.10 3.16
C ASN A 260 -4.40 11.86 2.27
N TYR A 261 -5.65 11.50 1.96
CA TYR A 261 -5.97 10.29 1.19
C TYR A 261 -6.51 10.54 -0.22
N GLN A 262 -6.79 11.79 -0.60
CA GLN A 262 -7.15 12.13 -1.99
C GLN A 262 -6.08 11.74 -3.02
N ILE A 263 -4.81 11.62 -2.61
CA ILE A 263 -3.69 11.25 -3.50
C ILE A 263 -3.75 9.80 -3.99
N PHE A 264 -4.59 8.96 -3.38
CA PHE A 264 -4.77 7.56 -3.73
C PHE A 264 -5.94 7.34 -4.72
N ASP A 265 -6.38 8.39 -5.40
CA ASP A 265 -7.34 8.24 -6.49
C ASP A 265 -6.75 7.39 -7.62
N TYR A 266 -7.41 6.25 -7.87
CA TYR A 266 -7.05 5.25 -8.88
C TYR A 266 -7.57 5.60 -10.30
N SER A 267 -7.95 6.85 -10.55
CA SER A 267 -8.33 7.34 -11.88
C SER A 267 -7.23 7.12 -12.95
N VAL A 268 -5.99 6.91 -12.53
CA VAL A 268 -4.84 6.63 -13.39
C VAL A 268 -4.78 5.15 -13.79
N LYS A 269 -5.35 4.81 -14.97
CA LYS A 269 -5.47 3.41 -15.41
C LYS A 269 -4.35 2.92 -16.32
N ASN A 270 -3.81 3.75 -17.21
CA ASN A 270 -2.81 3.31 -18.20
C ASN A 270 -1.36 3.43 -17.67
N ALA A 271 -0.46 2.64 -18.26
CA ALA A 271 0.94 2.56 -17.86
C ALA A 271 1.69 3.90 -17.98
N GLU A 272 1.44 4.68 -19.04
CA GLU A 272 2.10 5.99 -19.24
C GLU A 272 1.77 6.98 -18.11
N SER A 273 0.49 7.07 -17.76
CA SER A 273 0.02 7.96 -16.70
C SER A 273 0.51 7.49 -15.32
N LYS A 274 0.54 6.17 -15.07
CA LYS A 274 1.14 5.60 -13.85
C LYS A 274 2.64 5.86 -13.80
N GLN A 275 3.36 5.78 -14.92
CA GLN A 275 4.79 6.09 -15.00
C GLN A 275 5.07 7.58 -14.71
N LYS A 276 4.25 8.49 -15.24
CA LYS A 276 4.33 9.92 -14.92
C LYS A 276 4.09 10.14 -13.43
N LYS A 277 3.03 9.56 -12.88
CA LYS A 277 2.70 9.68 -11.46
C LYS A 277 3.78 9.06 -10.56
N LEU A 278 4.33 7.93 -10.96
CA LEU A 278 5.46 7.27 -10.29
C LEU A 278 6.67 8.21 -10.20
N ASN A 279 6.97 8.94 -11.26
CA ASN A 279 8.07 9.92 -11.28
C ASN A 279 7.78 11.11 -10.36
N GLU A 280 6.55 11.64 -10.36
CA GLU A 280 6.13 12.70 -9.43
C GLU A 280 6.26 12.24 -7.97
N LEU A 281 5.74 11.05 -7.66
CA LEU A 281 5.71 10.51 -6.30
C LEU A 281 7.12 10.18 -5.78
N LYS A 282 8.05 9.80 -6.66
CA LYS A 282 9.47 9.56 -6.35
C LYS A 282 10.25 10.84 -6.08
N ALA A 283 9.86 11.98 -6.65
CA ALA A 283 10.56 13.26 -6.45
C ALA A 283 10.30 13.89 -5.07
N ILE A 284 9.32 13.38 -4.32
CA ILE A 284 8.88 13.88 -3.01
C ILE A 284 9.41 13.00 -1.86
N ILE A 285 10.13 11.91 -2.18
CA ILE A 285 10.78 10.99 -1.23
C ILE A 285 12.28 11.31 -1.22
#